data_AF-A0A4S2MQE9-F1
#
_entry.id   AF-A0A4S2MQE9-F1
#
_cell.length_a   1.000
_cell.length_b   1.000
_cell.length_c   1.000
_cell.angle_alpha   90.00
_cell.angle_beta   90.00
_cell.angle_gamma   90.00
#
_symmetry.space_group_name_H-M   'P 1'
#
loop_
_entity.id
_entity.type
_entity.pdbx_description
1 polymer ?
#
loop_
_entity_poly.entity_id
_entity_poly.type
_entity_poly.pdbx_seq_one_letter_code
_entity_poly.pdbx_strand_id
1 'polypeptide(L)' 'MQTHLAYLLVVAATIGSSTAVTNLVAAGADVNAQRGLDGGALQAAASNGHEEVVRLLVKLGADPDA' A
#
# COMPACT_ATOMS: atom_id res chain seq x y z
N MET A 1 8.63 15.83 -0.39
CA MET A 1 8.85 15.00 0.81
C MET A 1 7.81 13.89 1.00
N GLN A 2 7.05 13.49 -0.03
CA GLN A 2 5.96 12.49 0.08
C GLN A 2 6.39 11.06 -0.34
N THR A 3 7.59 10.92 -0.91
CA THR A 3 8.12 9.67 -1.49
C THR A 3 8.53 8.62 -0.46
N HIS A 4 8.84 9.01 0.78
CA HIS A 4 9.23 8.05 1.83
C HIS A 4 8.04 7.31 2.42
N LEU A 5 6.90 7.98 2.66
CA LEU A 5 5.70 7.30 3.17
C LEU A 5 5.10 6.35 2.12
N ALA A 6 5.08 6.74 0.85
CA ALA A 6 4.67 5.87 -0.26
C ALA A 6 5.54 4.61 -0.36
N TYR A 7 6.87 4.76 -0.22
CA TYR A 7 7.78 3.62 -0.18
C TYR A 7 7.48 2.66 0.97
N LEU A 8 7.32 3.21 2.18
CA LEU A 8 7.04 2.40 3.36
C LEU A 8 5.68 1.72 3.25
N LEU A 9 4.71 2.33 2.57
CA LEU A 9 3.40 1.75 2.34
C LEU A 9 3.50 0.54 1.40
N VAL A 10 4.28 0.64 0.32
CA VAL A 10 4.57 -0.51 -0.56
C VAL A 10 5.27 -1.61 0.23
N VAL A 11 6.32 -1.29 1.01
CA VAL A 11 7.02 -2.30 1.83
C VAL A 11 6.07 -2.97 2.81
N ALA A 12 5.24 -2.21 3.52
CA ALA A 12 4.23 -2.74 4.44
C ALA A 12 3.25 -3.69 3.74
N ALA A 13 2.85 -3.35 2.52
CA ALA A 13 1.98 -4.17 1.70
C ALA A 13 2.67 -5.45 1.19
N THR A 14 3.92 -5.35 0.74
CA THR A 14 4.76 -6.49 0.31
C THR A 14 4.98 -7.52 1.41
N ILE A 15 5.11 -7.08 2.67
CA ILE A 15 5.29 -7.99 3.82
C ILE A 15 3.97 -8.42 4.48
N GLY A 16 2.83 -7.90 4.01
CA GLY A 16 1.52 -8.24 4.56
C GLY A 16 1.19 -7.61 5.92
N SER A 17 1.81 -6.47 6.27
CA SER A 17 1.59 -5.81 7.57
C SER A 17 0.41 -4.84 7.54
N SER A 18 -0.78 -5.32 7.91
CA SER A 18 -2.01 -4.50 8.00
C SER A 18 -1.88 -3.35 9.00
N THR A 19 -1.20 -3.58 10.15
CA THR A 19 -0.91 -2.53 11.13
C THR A 19 -0.03 -1.41 10.54
N ALA A 20 1.03 -1.75 9.81
CA ALA A 20 1.88 -0.73 9.19
C ALA A 20 1.13 0.04 8.10
N VAL A 21 0.31 -0.63 7.30
CA VAL A 21 -0.55 0.00 6.27
C VAL A 21 -1.48 1.04 6.91
N THR A 22 -2.22 0.68 7.96
CA THR A 22 -3.13 1.62 8.63
C THR A 22 -2.40 2.83 9.22
N ASN A 23 -1.27 2.60 9.91
CA ASN A 23 -0.48 3.67 10.51
C ASN A 23 0.10 4.62 9.48
N LEU A 24 0.60 4.11 8.35
CA LEU A 24 1.20 4.92 7.29
C LEU A 24 0.14 5.77 6.57
N VAL A 25 -1.02 5.19 6.26
CA VAL A 25 -2.14 5.94 5.67
C VAL A 25 -2.65 7.01 6.64
N ALA A 26 -2.76 6.70 7.94
CA ALA A 26 -3.10 7.68 8.97
C ALA A 26 -2.04 8.80 9.11
N ALA A 27 -0.77 8.51 8.83
CA ALA A 27 0.31 9.49 8.77
C ALA A 27 0.35 10.30 7.45
N GLY A 28 -0.60 10.08 6.54
CA GLY A 28 -0.70 10.80 5.26
C GLY A 28 0.04 10.15 4.10
N ALA A 29 0.36 8.85 4.18
CA ALA A 29 0.77 8.09 3.01
C ALA A 29 -0.36 8.07 1.98
N ASP A 30 -0.04 8.44 0.74
CA ASP A 30 -0.98 8.30 -0.36
C ASP A 30 -1.12 6.83 -0.74
N VAL A 31 -2.33 6.31 -0.58
CA VAL A 31 -2.68 4.90 -0.81
C VAL A 31 -2.53 4.48 -2.27
N ASN A 32 -2.63 5.45 -3.20
CA ASN A 32 -2.52 5.25 -4.65
C ASN A 32 -1.15 5.67 -5.19
N ALA A 33 -0.18 5.98 -4.31
CA ALA A 33 1.15 6.35 -4.75
C ALA A 33 1.82 5.18 -5.49
N GLN A 34 2.03 5.36 -6.79
CA GLN A 34 2.82 4.44 -7.60
C GLN A 34 4.32 4.68 -7.41
N ARG A 35 5.09 3.61 -7.37
CA ARG A 35 6.56 3.65 -7.30
C ARG A 35 7.24 3.33 -8.64
N GLY A 36 6.60 3.71 -9.75
CA GLY A 36 7.10 3.41 -11.10
C GLY A 36 6.95 1.92 -11.39
N LEU A 37 8.06 1.24 -11.70
CA LEU A 37 8.05 -0.17 -12.10
C LEU A 37 7.60 -1.13 -10.98
N ASP A 38 7.74 -0.72 -9.71
CA ASP A 38 7.40 -1.56 -8.56
C ASP A 38 5.88 -1.66 -8.31
N GLY A 39 5.06 -0.86 -9.02
CA GLY A 39 3.63 -0.71 -8.75
C GLY A 39 3.35 0.08 -7.46
N GLY A 40 2.08 0.12 -7.08
CA GLY A 40 1.59 0.66 -5.81
C GLY A 40 1.41 -0.43 -4.74
N ALA A 41 0.98 0.00 -3.55
CA ALA A 41 0.82 -0.89 -2.40
C ALA A 41 -0.18 -2.03 -2.67
N LEU A 42 -1.25 -1.75 -3.42
CA LEU A 42 -2.27 -2.74 -3.73
C LEU A 42 -1.74 -3.86 -4.63
N GLN A 43 -1.00 -3.54 -5.69
CA GLN A 43 -0.39 -4.55 -6.55
C GLN A 43 0.68 -5.36 -5.80
N ALA A 44 1.44 -4.74 -4.90
CA ALA A 44 2.42 -5.43 -4.07
C ALA A 44 1.76 -6.47 -3.12
N ALA A 45 0.70 -6.09 -2.41
CA ALA A 45 -0.04 -7.00 -1.54
C ALA A 45 -0.67 -8.16 -2.35
N ALA A 46 -1.27 -7.85 -3.50
CA ALA A 46 -1.90 -8.85 -4.36
C ALA A 46 -0.88 -9.85 -4.92
N SER A 47 0.28 -9.37 -5.38
CA SER A 47 1.35 -10.22 -5.95
C SER A 47 1.96 -11.17 -4.93
N ASN A 48 1.97 -10.79 -3.65
CA ASN A 48 2.48 -11.60 -2.55
C ASN A 48 1.38 -12.43 -1.84
N GLY A 49 0.11 -12.36 -2.29
CA GLY A 49 -0.99 -13.15 -1.73
C GLY A 49 -1.50 -12.66 -0.37
N HIS A 50 -1.24 -11.41 0.01
CA HIS A 50 -1.69 -10.82 1.27
C HIS A 50 -3.14 -10.33 1.21
N GLU A 51 -4.09 -11.26 1.14
CA GLU A 51 -5.52 -10.95 0.96
C GLU A 51 -6.08 -9.97 2.00
N GLU A 52 -5.69 -10.09 3.28
CA GLU A 52 -6.13 -9.17 4.33
C GLU A 52 -5.71 -7.74 4.01
N VAL A 53 -4.46 -7.57 3.55
CA VAL A 53 -3.92 -6.26 3.20
C VAL A 53 -4.55 -5.73 1.91
N VAL A 54 -4.83 -6.58 0.93
CA VAL A 54 -5.59 -6.18 -0.27
C VAL A 54 -6.95 -5.62 0.11
N ARG A 55 -7.72 -6.34 0.93
CA ARG A 55 -9.04 -5.88 1.41
C ARG A 55 -8.94 -4.59 2.21
N LEU A 56 -7.90 -4.45 3.04
CA LEU A 56 -7.65 -3.25 3.81
C LEU A 56 -7.33 -2.05 2.91
N LEU A 57 -6.43 -2.20 1.94
CA LEU A 57 -6.06 -1.13 1.01
C LEU A 57 -7.27 -0.66 0.19
N VAL A 58 -8.09 -1.60 -0.32
CA VAL A 58 -9.36 -1.26 -1.00
C VAL A 58 -10.30 -0.49 -0.08
N LYS A 59 -10.42 -0.89 1.20
CA LYS A 59 -11.23 -0.16 2.19
C LYS A 59 -10.69 1.25 2.47
N LEU A 60 -9.39 1.45 2.35
CA LEU A 60 -8.71 2.74 2.48
C LEU A 60 -8.77 3.60 1.19
N GLY A 61 -9.44 3.13 0.14
CA GLY A 61 -9.61 3.85 -1.12
C GLY A 61 -8.51 3.60 -2.15
N ALA A 62 -7.77 2.49 -2.02
CA ALA A 62 -6.86 2.06 -3.07
C ALA A 62 -7.64 1.74 -4.36
N ASP A 63 -7.21 2.32 -5.48
CA ASP A 63 -7.77 2.05 -6.79
C ASP A 63 -7.11 0.77 -7.37
N PRO A 64 -7.88 -0.25 -7.79
CA PRO A 64 -7.33 -1.44 -8.44
C PRO A 64 -6.53 -1.12 -9.71
N ASP A 65 -6.81 0.00 -10.38
CA ASP A 65 -6.16 0.43 -11.62
C ASP A 65 -5.04 1.47 -11.37
N ALA A 66 -4.78 1.84 -10.11
CA ALA A 66 -3.86 2.92 -9.74
C ALA A 66 -2.41 2.70 -10.15
#